data_AF-A0A260RP25-F1
#
_entry.id   AF-A0A260RP25-F1
#
_cell.length_a   1.000
_cell.length_b   1.000
_cell.length_c   1.000
_cell.angle_alpha   90.00
_cell.angle_beta   90.00
_cell.angle_gamma   90.00
#
_symmetry.space_group_name_H-M   'P 1'
#
loop_
_entity.id
_entity.type
_entity.pdbx_description
1 polymer ?
#
loop_
_entity_poly.entity_id
_entity_poly.type
_entity_poly.pdbx_seq_one_letter_code
_entity_poly.pdbx_strand_id
1 'polypeptide(L)'
;MTASMGSSDEPTESSGEGLGHLRESVRPLTVLDDAERIRLIRSERWIGYPQARTVIDHLETLLSWPDRQRMPNLLLLGPTNNGKSMIIEKFRRTHPPISLSDREQIPVLCMQMPPDPSPGRFYLALLTALGTPTRPRNRVHELEQQALMLLRATGVRMLIIDELHNVLAGRDNVRREFLNVLRFLGNELRIPLVAVGTRDAYLAIRTDPQLENRFHPMTLPVWTNTADARSLLASFTTSFPLRKPSHLTSPEMTDYLLTRSEGTIGELTTLLTAAAVTAVDSGEEAITSSVLTRTPYVGPTERRRQFERHLA
;
A
#
# COMPACT_ATOMS: atom_id res chain seq x y z
N MET A 1 65.39 -32.72 14.38
CA MET A 1 64.44 -33.39 13.47
C MET A 1 63.05 -33.25 14.08
N THR A 2 62.16 -32.56 13.37
CA THR A 2 60.69 -32.74 13.24
C THR A 2 59.82 -32.79 14.50
N ALA A 3 58.60 -32.26 14.59
CA ALA A 3 57.73 -31.28 13.90
C ALA A 3 56.33 -31.43 14.56
N SER A 4 55.40 -30.50 14.30
CA SER A 4 53.94 -30.48 14.63
C SER A 4 53.60 -30.05 16.07
N MET A 5 52.97 -28.90 16.36
CA MET A 5 52.11 -27.93 15.65
C MET A 5 50.74 -28.46 15.15
N GLY A 6 49.67 -27.80 15.61
CA GLY A 6 48.28 -27.84 15.12
C GLY A 6 47.33 -28.67 15.99
N SER A 7 46.13 -28.24 16.39
CA SER A 7 45.31 -27.08 16.02
C SER A 7 44.21 -26.88 17.06
N SER A 8 44.07 -25.64 17.55
CA SER A 8 42.86 -25.17 18.23
C SER A 8 41.88 -24.73 17.14
N ASP A 9 40.72 -25.37 17.06
CA ASP A 9 39.62 -24.91 16.20
C ASP A 9 38.97 -23.66 16.85
N GLU A 10 39.34 -22.49 16.33
CA GLU A 10 38.50 -21.29 16.42
C GLU A 10 37.32 -21.43 15.45
N PRO A 11 36.10 -21.01 15.82
CA PRO A 11 35.00 -20.95 14.89
C PRO A 11 35.26 -19.87 13.84
N THR A 12 35.06 -20.25 12.59
CA THR A 12 35.29 -19.44 11.39
C THR A 12 34.33 -18.23 11.36
N GLU A 13 34.79 -17.06 11.79
CA GLU A 13 34.20 -15.77 11.43
C GLU A 13 34.55 -15.46 9.97
N SER A 14 33.71 -15.87 8.99
CA SER A 14 33.87 -15.39 7.60
C SER A 14 32.61 -15.47 6.73
N SER A 15 31.45 -14.99 7.19
CA SER A 15 30.20 -14.98 6.40
C SER A 15 29.61 -13.58 6.14
N GLY A 16 30.38 -12.51 6.34
CA GLY A 16 29.90 -11.12 6.24
C GLY A 16 30.30 -10.30 5.00
N GLU A 17 31.34 -10.69 4.26
CA GLU A 17 32.00 -9.76 3.31
C GLU A 17 31.30 -9.59 1.94
N GLY A 18 30.30 -10.42 1.60
CA GLY A 18 29.65 -10.41 0.28
C GLY A 18 28.24 -9.80 0.22
N LEU A 19 27.64 -9.40 1.34
CA LEU A 19 26.21 -9.02 1.42
C LEU A 19 25.99 -7.50 1.57
N GLY A 20 26.99 -6.69 1.22
CA GLY A 20 26.93 -5.24 1.31
C GLY A 20 25.81 -4.61 0.47
N HIS A 21 25.36 -5.29 -0.58
CA HIS A 21 24.25 -4.85 -1.44
C HIS A 21 22.86 -5.06 -0.83
N LEU A 22 22.75 -5.77 0.31
CA LEU A 22 21.49 -6.01 0.98
C LEU A 22 21.31 -5.07 2.18
N ARG A 23 20.03 -4.75 2.48
CA ARG A 23 19.66 -4.11 3.74
C ARG A 23 20.10 -4.97 4.91
N GLU A 24 20.55 -4.34 5.99
CA GLU A 24 21.05 -5.01 7.19
C GLU A 24 20.05 -6.04 7.74
N SER A 25 18.76 -5.69 7.79
CA SER A 25 17.68 -6.58 8.23
C SER A 25 17.44 -7.80 7.33
N VAL A 26 17.95 -7.78 6.09
CA VAL A 26 17.76 -8.84 5.09
C VAL A 26 18.96 -9.80 5.06
N ARG A 27 20.15 -9.36 5.48
CA ARG A 27 21.37 -10.19 5.45
C ARG A 27 21.21 -11.53 6.18
N PRO A 28 20.65 -11.60 7.40
CA PRO A 28 20.46 -12.87 8.10
C PRO A 28 19.56 -13.87 7.35
N LEU A 29 18.65 -13.35 6.52
CA LEU A 29 17.68 -14.17 5.78
C LEU A 29 18.32 -14.95 4.62
N THR A 30 19.55 -14.62 4.22
CA THR A 30 20.27 -15.30 3.13
C THR A 30 20.81 -16.68 3.50
N VAL A 31 20.89 -16.97 4.81
CA VAL A 31 21.36 -18.24 5.37
C VAL A 31 20.22 -19.27 5.46
N LEU A 32 18.98 -18.82 5.40
CA LEU A 32 17.81 -19.68 5.41
C LEU A 32 17.79 -20.59 4.17
N ASP A 33 17.03 -21.69 4.27
CA ASP A 33 16.80 -22.56 3.12
C ASP A 33 16.00 -21.84 2.02
N ASP A 34 16.02 -22.42 0.83
CA ASP A 34 15.41 -21.79 -0.34
C ASP A 34 13.88 -21.67 -0.20
N ALA A 35 13.21 -22.63 0.44
CA ALA A 35 11.76 -22.61 0.63
C ALA A 35 11.32 -21.47 1.56
N GLU A 36 12.04 -21.26 2.66
CA GLU A 36 11.82 -20.17 3.59
C GLU A 36 12.15 -18.82 2.97
N ARG A 37 13.25 -18.73 2.21
CA ARG A 37 13.59 -17.52 1.45
C ARG A 37 12.52 -17.18 0.43
N ILE A 38 11.97 -18.15 -0.29
CA ILE A 38 10.87 -17.95 -1.25
C ILE A 38 9.60 -17.48 -0.54
N ARG A 39 9.24 -18.09 0.60
CA ARG A 39 8.12 -17.64 1.43
C ARG A 39 8.28 -16.18 1.85
N LEU A 40 9.48 -15.81 2.29
CA LEU A 40 9.80 -14.43 2.62
C LEU A 40 9.74 -13.55 1.38
N ILE A 41 10.37 -13.91 0.24
CA ILE A 41 10.31 -13.17 -1.04
C ILE A 41 8.87 -12.85 -1.44
N ARG A 42 7.92 -13.77 -1.22
CA ARG A 42 6.50 -13.57 -1.53
C ARG A 42 5.74 -12.72 -0.49
N SER A 43 6.32 -12.45 0.68
CA SER A 43 5.65 -11.64 1.70
C SER A 43 5.57 -10.17 1.32
N GLU A 44 4.53 -9.48 1.80
CA GLU A 44 4.38 -8.04 1.62
C GLU A 44 5.56 -7.27 2.21
N ARG A 45 5.97 -6.19 1.54
CA ARG A 45 7.06 -5.32 1.98
C ARG A 45 6.74 -3.86 1.74
N TRP A 46 7.13 -3.04 2.71
CA TRP A 46 7.14 -1.59 2.53
C TRP A 46 8.38 -1.14 1.75
N ILE A 47 8.16 -0.45 0.64
CA ILE A 47 9.20 0.23 -0.13
C ILE A 47 8.97 1.74 0.00
N GLY A 48 9.81 2.41 0.78
CA GLY A 48 9.73 3.85 1.00
C GLY A 48 10.43 4.64 -0.11
N TYR A 49 9.66 5.17 -1.06
CA TYR A 49 10.11 6.07 -2.12
C TYR A 49 9.70 7.53 -1.85
N PRO A 50 10.30 8.54 -2.51
CA PRO A 50 10.11 9.96 -2.18
C PRO A 50 8.63 10.37 -2.11
N GLN A 51 7.84 10.03 -3.12
CA GLN A 51 6.42 10.41 -3.20
C GLN A 51 5.59 9.72 -2.10
N ALA A 52 5.88 8.45 -1.76
CA ALA A 52 5.23 7.77 -0.63
C ALA A 52 5.55 8.45 0.70
N ARG A 53 6.79 8.92 0.89
CA ARG A 53 7.17 9.69 2.08
C ARG A 53 6.43 11.02 2.15
N THR A 54 6.35 11.75 1.02
CA THR A 54 5.57 13.00 0.94
C THR A 54 4.10 12.80 1.32
N VAL A 55 3.48 11.70 0.88
CA VAL A 55 2.09 11.37 1.28
C VAL A 55 2.03 11.12 2.79
N ILE A 56 2.94 10.31 3.34
CA ILE A 56 2.98 10.03 4.78
C ILE A 56 3.17 11.31 5.59
N ASP A 57 4.14 12.15 5.22
CA ASP A 57 4.41 13.43 5.90
C ASP A 57 3.18 14.36 5.87
N HIS A 58 2.43 14.33 4.76
CA HIS A 58 1.19 15.08 4.66
C HIS A 58 0.07 14.49 5.55
N LEU A 59 -0.04 13.17 5.65
CA LEU A 59 -0.96 12.50 6.58
C LEU A 59 -0.61 12.82 8.05
N GLU A 60 0.68 12.82 8.42
CA GLU A 60 1.14 13.25 9.75
C GLU A 60 0.76 14.69 10.06
N THR A 61 0.92 15.58 9.06
CA THR A 61 0.53 16.99 9.17
C THR A 61 -0.98 17.14 9.39
N LEU A 62 -1.80 16.34 8.69
CA LEU A 62 -3.25 16.35 8.88
C LEU A 62 -3.66 15.77 10.24
N LEU A 63 -3.00 14.71 10.71
CA LEU A 63 -3.32 14.07 11.99
C LEU A 63 -2.97 14.96 13.19
N SER A 64 -1.92 15.77 13.07
CA SER A 64 -1.50 16.75 14.07
C SER A 64 -2.21 18.11 13.93
N TRP A 65 -3.08 18.26 12.94
CA TRP A 65 -3.75 19.52 12.65
C TRP A 65 -4.72 19.91 13.79
N PRO A 66 -4.71 21.17 14.27
CA PRO A 66 -5.62 21.59 15.33
C PRO A 66 -7.07 21.63 14.83
N ASP A 67 -7.99 21.33 15.73
CA ASP A 67 -9.43 21.32 15.44
C ASP A 67 -9.89 22.66 14.83
N ARG A 68 -10.50 22.56 13.66
CA ARG A 68 -11.13 23.68 12.96
C ARG A 68 -12.54 23.27 12.53
N GLN A 69 -13.43 24.26 12.47
CA GLN A 69 -14.78 24.05 11.93
C GLN A 69 -14.74 23.48 10.50
N ARG A 70 -13.69 23.79 9.74
CA ARG A 70 -13.43 23.24 8.41
C ARG A 70 -12.06 22.60 8.38
N MET A 71 -12.01 21.30 8.66
CA MET A 71 -10.76 20.52 8.57
C MET A 71 -10.31 20.36 7.12
N PRO A 72 -9.01 20.46 6.83
CA PRO A 72 -8.45 20.07 5.54
C PRO A 72 -8.66 18.56 5.33
N ASN A 73 -9.14 18.19 4.14
CA ASN A 73 -9.27 16.80 3.71
C ASN A 73 -8.27 16.51 2.58
N LEU A 74 -7.90 15.24 2.42
CA LEU A 74 -6.97 14.77 1.38
C LEU A 74 -7.69 13.82 0.43
N LEU A 75 -7.44 13.94 -0.86
CA LEU A 75 -7.83 12.97 -1.87
C LEU A 75 -6.57 12.41 -2.55
N LEU A 76 -6.16 11.21 -2.16
CA LEU A 76 -5.02 10.50 -2.74
C LEU A 76 -5.46 9.76 -4.01
N LEU A 77 -4.96 10.21 -5.15
CA LEU A 77 -5.33 9.74 -6.47
C LEU A 77 -4.20 8.93 -7.10
N GLY A 78 -4.54 7.85 -7.79
CA GLY A 78 -3.59 7.12 -8.60
C GLY A 78 -4.23 5.91 -9.28
N PRO A 79 -3.59 5.36 -10.32
CA PRO A 79 -4.07 4.14 -10.96
C PRO A 79 -4.25 3.00 -9.96
N THR A 80 -5.11 2.03 -10.31
CA THR A 80 -5.19 0.77 -9.58
C THR A 80 -3.81 0.11 -9.54
N ASN A 81 -3.53 -0.62 -8.46
CA ASN A 81 -2.23 -1.30 -8.29
C ASN A 81 -1.01 -0.35 -8.21
N ASN A 82 -1.20 0.94 -7.86
CA ASN A 82 -0.09 1.90 -7.73
C ASN A 82 0.30 2.24 -6.28
N GLY A 83 0.20 1.28 -5.35
CA GLY A 83 0.75 1.40 -3.98
C GLY A 83 -0.04 2.28 -3.01
N LYS A 84 -1.21 2.80 -3.39
CA LYS A 84 -2.07 3.64 -2.54
C LYS A 84 -2.40 2.98 -1.19
N SER A 85 -2.98 1.78 -1.22
CA SER A 85 -3.36 1.05 0.00
C SER A 85 -2.14 0.67 0.86
N MET A 86 -0.99 0.42 0.24
CA MET A 86 0.27 0.16 0.97
C MET A 86 0.76 1.39 1.74
N ILE A 87 0.63 2.60 1.18
CA ILE A 87 0.95 3.85 1.88
C ILE A 87 0.02 4.06 3.09
N ILE A 88 -1.29 3.87 2.89
CA ILE A 88 -2.27 3.97 3.97
C ILE A 88 -2.02 2.94 5.05
N GLU A 89 -1.74 1.70 4.67
CA GLU A 89 -1.44 0.62 5.62
C GLU A 89 -0.17 0.91 6.43
N LYS A 90 0.87 1.44 5.78
CA LYS A 90 2.08 1.87 6.45
C LYS A 90 1.79 2.95 7.49
N PHE A 91 1.00 3.96 7.14
CA PHE A 91 0.61 5.05 8.04
C PHE A 91 -0.29 4.57 9.18
N ARG A 92 -1.19 3.62 8.92
CA ARG A 92 -2.03 3.00 9.97
C ARG A 92 -1.17 2.23 10.96
N ARG A 93 -0.17 1.47 10.50
CA ARG A 93 0.73 0.69 11.37
C ARG A 93 1.61 1.56 12.27
N THR A 94 1.91 2.81 11.87
CA THR A 94 2.62 3.77 12.74
C THR A 94 1.71 4.42 13.78
N HIS A 95 0.39 4.24 13.65
CA HIS A 95 -0.63 4.75 14.57
C HIS A 95 -1.57 3.63 15.05
N PRO A 96 -1.04 2.60 15.73
CA PRO A 96 -1.84 1.45 16.15
C PRO A 96 -2.93 1.87 17.15
N PRO A 97 -4.06 1.13 17.21
CA PRO A 97 -5.00 1.24 18.32
C PRO A 97 -4.31 1.03 19.67
N ILE A 98 -4.72 1.79 20.68
CA ILE A 98 -4.22 1.71 22.05
C ILE A 98 -5.38 1.29 22.94
N SER A 99 -5.27 0.12 23.57
CA SER A 99 -6.25 -0.34 24.57
C SER A 99 -5.95 0.33 25.91
N LEU A 100 -6.86 1.19 26.37
CA LEU A 100 -6.84 1.80 27.70
C LEU A 100 -7.74 1.00 28.65
N SER A 101 -7.69 1.31 29.95
CA SER A 101 -8.44 0.58 30.98
C SER A 101 -9.96 0.63 30.81
N ASP A 102 -10.49 1.69 30.17
CA ASP A 102 -11.92 1.97 30.04
C ASP A 102 -12.40 2.02 28.58
N ARG A 103 -11.49 2.10 27.61
CA ARG A 103 -11.82 2.22 26.17
C ARG A 103 -10.67 1.81 25.26
N GLU A 104 -11.00 1.51 24.01
CA GLU A 104 -10.01 1.49 22.94
C GLU A 104 -9.87 2.87 22.32
N GLN A 105 -8.63 3.30 22.07
CA GLN A 105 -8.33 4.52 21.33
C GLN A 105 -7.82 4.15 19.94
N ILE A 106 -8.53 4.58 18.90
CA ILE A 106 -8.22 4.28 17.50
C ILE A 106 -7.92 5.62 16.81
N PRO A 107 -6.67 6.12 16.80
CA PRO A 107 -6.38 7.46 16.29
C PRO A 107 -6.67 7.60 14.79
N VAL A 108 -6.44 6.54 14.01
CA VAL A 108 -6.66 6.49 12.56
C VAL A 108 -7.57 5.31 12.24
N LEU A 109 -8.77 5.59 11.73
CA LEU A 109 -9.69 4.56 11.27
C LEU A 109 -9.60 4.43 9.75
N CYS A 110 -9.22 3.25 9.26
CA CYS A 110 -9.23 2.95 7.83
C CYS A 110 -10.41 2.04 7.50
N MET A 111 -11.14 2.37 6.45
CA MET A 111 -12.19 1.54 5.89
C MET A 111 -12.09 1.49 4.37
N GLN A 112 -12.59 0.41 3.77
CA GLN A 112 -12.75 0.30 2.33
C GLN A 112 -14.19 0.66 1.97
N MET A 113 -14.36 1.45 0.90
CA MET A 113 -15.68 1.83 0.39
C MET A 113 -16.43 0.59 -0.12
N PRO A 114 -17.64 0.31 0.39
CA PRO A 114 -18.44 -0.82 -0.09
C PRO A 114 -18.74 -0.73 -1.59
N PRO A 115 -18.89 -1.87 -2.29
CA PRO A 115 -19.27 -1.87 -3.71
C PRO A 115 -20.64 -1.26 -3.98
N ASP A 116 -21.57 -1.40 -3.03
CA ASP A 116 -22.85 -0.67 -3.02
C ASP A 116 -22.69 0.61 -2.19
N PRO A 117 -22.70 1.81 -2.80
CA PRO A 117 -22.41 3.06 -2.11
C PRO A 117 -23.59 3.63 -1.31
N SER A 118 -24.53 2.79 -0.89
CA SER A 118 -25.66 3.22 -0.06
C SER A 118 -25.19 3.67 1.35
N PRO A 119 -25.78 4.74 1.93
CA PRO A 119 -25.43 5.21 3.27
C PRO A 119 -25.46 4.12 4.34
N GLY A 120 -26.45 3.22 4.28
CA GLY A 120 -26.56 2.09 5.22
C GLY A 120 -25.36 1.12 5.14
N ARG A 121 -24.92 0.78 3.92
CA ARG A 121 -23.73 -0.08 3.73
C ARG A 121 -22.45 0.63 4.18
N PHE A 122 -22.36 1.93 3.93
CA PHE A 122 -21.23 2.73 4.39
C PHE A 122 -21.12 2.74 5.91
N TYR A 123 -22.19 3.05 6.64
CA TYR A 123 -22.16 3.03 8.11
C TYR A 123 -21.91 1.62 8.68
N LEU A 124 -22.44 0.58 8.03
CA LEU A 124 -22.16 -0.81 8.40
C LEU A 124 -20.66 -1.13 8.28
N ALA A 125 -20.03 -0.72 7.17
CA ALA A 125 -18.59 -0.91 6.96
C ALA A 125 -17.75 -0.11 7.95
N LEU A 126 -18.18 1.11 8.30
CA LEU A 126 -17.54 1.94 9.31
C LEU A 126 -17.60 1.29 10.71
N LEU A 127 -18.78 0.80 11.13
CA LEU A 127 -18.94 0.07 12.39
C LEU A 127 -18.12 -1.22 12.42
N THR A 128 -18.01 -1.91 11.27
CA THR A 128 -17.16 -3.10 11.13
C THR A 128 -15.68 -2.75 11.30
N ALA A 129 -15.22 -1.63 10.71
CA ALA A 129 -13.85 -1.14 10.88
C ALA A 129 -13.53 -0.75 12.33
N LEU A 130 -14.54 -0.32 13.10
CA LEU A 130 -14.44 -0.08 14.55
C LEU A 130 -14.52 -1.37 15.39
N GLY A 131 -14.59 -2.55 14.77
CA GLY A 131 -14.70 -3.83 15.48
C GLY A 131 -16.06 -4.06 16.16
N THR A 132 -17.10 -3.30 15.79
CA THR A 132 -18.41 -3.37 16.45
C THR A 132 -19.33 -4.41 15.79
N PRO A 133 -19.87 -5.37 16.55
CA PRO A 133 -20.89 -6.28 16.04
C PRO A 133 -22.16 -5.51 15.66
N THR A 134 -22.67 -5.76 14.46
CA THR A 134 -23.89 -5.11 13.98
C THR A 134 -25.05 -6.11 13.92
N ARG A 135 -26.24 -5.64 14.26
CA ARG A 135 -27.46 -6.47 14.21
C ARG A 135 -28.03 -6.44 12.79
N PRO A 136 -28.63 -7.55 12.31
CA PRO A 136 -29.36 -7.52 11.07
C PRO A 136 -30.57 -6.56 11.18
N ARG A 137 -30.81 -5.78 10.11
CA ARG A 137 -31.97 -4.86 9.92
C ARG A 137 -31.98 -3.53 10.67
N ASN A 138 -30.82 -3.01 11.11
CA ASN A 138 -30.77 -1.65 11.66
C ASN A 138 -31.25 -0.62 10.62
N ARG A 139 -31.99 0.40 11.09
CA ARG A 139 -32.34 1.54 10.24
C ARG A 139 -31.10 2.39 10.01
N VAL A 140 -31.02 3.08 8.87
CA VAL A 140 -29.84 3.89 8.50
C VAL A 140 -29.51 4.94 9.57
N HIS A 141 -30.51 5.62 10.12
CA HIS A 141 -30.28 6.63 11.17
C HIS A 141 -29.74 6.04 12.48
N GLU A 142 -30.10 4.80 12.83
CA GLU A 142 -29.56 4.11 14.01
C GLU A 142 -28.09 3.77 13.80
N LEU A 143 -27.74 3.30 12.60
CA LEU A 143 -26.35 3.04 12.20
C LEU A 143 -25.51 4.31 12.21
N GLU A 144 -26.06 5.42 11.70
CA GLU A 144 -25.40 6.73 11.70
C GLU A 144 -25.11 7.21 13.12
N GLN A 145 -26.13 7.22 14.00
CA GLN A 145 -25.98 7.65 15.39
C GLN A 145 -24.95 6.78 16.14
N GLN A 146 -25.03 5.46 15.95
CA GLN A 146 -24.09 4.52 16.55
C GLN A 146 -22.65 4.75 16.04
N ALA A 147 -22.48 4.94 14.73
CA ALA A 147 -21.18 5.22 14.14
C ALA A 147 -20.56 6.51 14.70
N LEU A 148 -21.32 7.61 14.74
CA LEU A 148 -20.84 8.89 15.27
C LEU A 148 -20.47 8.81 16.76
N MET A 149 -21.30 8.12 17.55
CA MET A 149 -21.03 7.89 18.97
C MET A 149 -19.71 7.15 19.16
N LEU A 150 -19.51 6.05 18.43
CA LEU A 150 -18.33 5.21 18.58
C LEU A 150 -17.07 5.89 18.07
N LEU A 151 -17.12 6.58 16.92
CA LEU A 151 -15.98 7.38 16.43
C LEU A 151 -15.47 8.37 17.47
N ARG A 152 -16.39 9.02 18.20
CA ARG A 152 -16.06 9.95 19.30
C ARG A 152 -15.52 9.20 20.51
N ALA A 153 -16.19 8.12 20.92
CA ALA A 153 -15.81 7.34 22.09
C ALA A 153 -14.42 6.70 21.95
N THR A 154 -14.07 6.23 20.75
CA THR A 154 -12.74 5.66 20.45
C THR A 154 -11.70 6.71 20.09
N GLY A 155 -12.03 8.00 20.16
CA GLY A 155 -11.09 9.09 19.90
C GLY A 155 -10.49 9.07 18.50
N VAL A 156 -11.28 8.72 17.48
CA VAL A 156 -10.82 8.78 16.08
C VAL A 156 -10.49 10.21 15.72
N ARG A 157 -9.27 10.42 15.23
CA ARG A 157 -8.76 11.73 14.79
C ARG A 157 -8.60 11.84 13.28
N MET A 158 -8.71 10.73 12.54
CA MET A 158 -8.67 10.71 11.08
C MET A 158 -9.48 9.53 10.56
N LEU A 159 -10.30 9.77 9.54
CA LEU A 159 -11.03 8.71 8.82
C LEU A 159 -10.47 8.57 7.40
N ILE A 160 -9.95 7.39 7.07
CA ILE A 160 -9.43 7.05 5.76
C ILE A 160 -10.41 6.11 5.04
N ILE A 161 -10.84 6.50 3.84
CA ILE A 161 -11.78 5.76 3.00
C ILE A 161 -11.05 5.35 1.72
N ASP A 162 -10.67 4.08 1.62
CA ASP A 162 -10.06 3.51 0.42
C ASP A 162 -11.11 3.11 -0.62
N GLU A 163 -10.70 3.01 -1.88
CA GLU A 163 -11.57 2.66 -3.02
C GLU A 163 -12.78 3.59 -3.19
N LEU A 164 -12.63 4.90 -2.91
CA LEU A 164 -13.72 5.88 -2.97
C LEU A 164 -14.45 5.91 -4.33
N HIS A 165 -13.76 5.54 -5.41
CA HIS A 165 -14.33 5.48 -6.75
C HIS A 165 -15.50 4.47 -6.88
N ASN A 166 -15.68 3.55 -5.92
CA ASN A 166 -16.87 2.70 -5.81
C ASN A 166 -18.17 3.51 -5.65
N VAL A 167 -18.09 4.78 -5.24
CA VAL A 167 -19.24 5.70 -5.25
C VAL A 167 -19.92 5.80 -6.63
N LEU A 168 -19.16 5.61 -7.71
CA LEU A 168 -19.66 5.68 -9.08
C LEU A 168 -20.38 4.41 -9.55
N ALA A 169 -20.29 3.31 -8.81
CA ALA A 169 -21.10 2.12 -9.08
C ALA A 169 -22.59 2.37 -8.79
N GLY A 170 -22.90 3.37 -7.96
CA GLY A 170 -24.26 3.79 -7.64
C GLY A 170 -24.89 4.67 -8.73
N ARG A 171 -26.22 4.66 -8.77
CA ARG A 171 -27.00 5.63 -9.57
C ARG A 171 -26.76 7.06 -9.07
N ASP A 172 -27.10 8.04 -9.90
CA ASP A 172 -26.89 9.48 -9.61
C ASP A 172 -27.46 9.94 -8.26
N ASN A 173 -28.64 9.43 -7.87
CA ASN A 173 -29.25 9.74 -6.59
C ASN A 173 -28.43 9.19 -5.41
N VAL A 174 -28.01 7.93 -5.48
CA VAL A 174 -27.20 7.28 -4.44
C VAL A 174 -25.84 7.96 -4.30
N ARG A 175 -25.22 8.35 -5.42
CA ARG A 175 -23.97 9.12 -5.42
C ARG A 175 -24.14 10.44 -4.67
N ARG A 176 -25.20 11.21 -4.93
CA ARG A 176 -25.48 12.47 -4.21
C ARG A 176 -25.75 12.24 -2.73
N GLU A 177 -26.50 11.20 -2.38
CA GLU A 177 -26.73 10.80 -0.99
C GLU A 177 -25.41 10.52 -0.25
N PHE A 178 -24.48 9.81 -0.90
CA PHE A 178 -23.18 9.54 -0.31
C PHE A 178 -22.30 10.79 -0.17
N LEU A 179 -22.28 11.68 -1.17
CA LEU A 179 -21.55 12.96 -1.05
C LEU A 179 -22.12 13.80 0.11
N ASN A 180 -23.45 13.77 0.32
CA ASN A 180 -24.07 14.38 1.50
C ASN A 180 -23.57 13.75 2.81
N VAL A 181 -23.41 12.42 2.86
CA VAL A 181 -22.83 11.72 4.03
C VAL A 181 -21.39 12.20 4.29
N LEU A 182 -20.53 12.27 3.28
CA LEU A 182 -19.16 12.76 3.45
C LEU A 182 -19.11 14.20 3.98
N ARG A 183 -19.97 15.07 3.44
CA ARG A 183 -20.10 16.46 3.89
C ARG A 183 -20.55 16.50 5.36
N PHE A 184 -21.57 15.73 5.69
CA PHE A 184 -22.11 15.64 7.05
C PHE A 184 -21.04 15.17 8.05
N LEU A 185 -20.36 14.06 7.76
CA LEU A 185 -19.29 13.54 8.62
C LEU A 185 -18.16 14.55 8.81
N GLY A 186 -17.73 15.22 7.74
CA GLY A 186 -16.69 16.22 7.83
C GLY A 186 -17.07 17.39 8.74
N ASN A 187 -18.35 17.77 8.80
CA ASN A 187 -18.82 18.87 9.64
C ASN A 187 -19.05 18.43 11.09
N GLU A 188 -19.58 17.23 11.30
CA GLU A 188 -19.99 16.70 12.60
C GLU A 188 -18.82 16.17 13.43
N LEU A 189 -17.85 15.51 12.78
CA LEU A 189 -16.70 14.92 13.46
C LEU A 189 -15.56 15.92 13.67
N ARG A 190 -15.44 16.93 12.80
CA ARG A 190 -14.31 17.88 12.78
C ARG A 190 -12.95 17.20 12.76
N ILE A 191 -12.85 16.08 12.06
CA ILE A 191 -11.60 15.38 11.77
C ILE A 191 -11.27 15.46 10.27
N PRO A 192 -9.99 15.33 9.87
CA PRO A 192 -9.61 15.14 8.47
C PRO A 192 -10.24 13.87 7.90
N LEU A 193 -10.83 14.01 6.71
CA LEU A 193 -11.21 12.87 5.88
C LEU A 193 -10.15 12.66 4.81
N VAL A 194 -9.65 11.44 4.70
CA VAL A 194 -8.71 11.03 3.65
C VAL A 194 -9.43 10.08 2.73
N ALA A 195 -9.65 10.49 1.49
CA ALA A 195 -10.21 9.64 0.46
C ALA A 195 -9.09 9.10 -0.42
N VAL A 196 -9.18 7.84 -0.81
CA VAL A 196 -8.18 7.18 -1.67
C VAL A 196 -8.90 6.52 -2.84
N GLY A 197 -8.39 6.72 -4.06
CA GLY A 197 -9.07 6.17 -5.24
C GLY A 197 -8.39 6.49 -6.57
N THR A 198 -9.12 6.22 -7.64
CA THR A 198 -8.72 6.54 -9.02
C THR A 198 -9.17 7.95 -9.40
N ARG A 199 -8.89 8.36 -10.65
CA ARG A 199 -9.39 9.62 -11.23
C ARG A 199 -10.91 9.74 -11.13
N ASP A 200 -11.62 8.61 -11.14
CA ASP A 200 -13.07 8.57 -11.05
C ASP A 200 -13.58 9.06 -9.68
N ALA A 201 -12.85 8.76 -8.59
CA ALA A 201 -13.14 9.32 -7.27
C ALA A 201 -13.06 10.85 -7.26
N TYR A 202 -12.06 11.43 -7.95
CA TYR A 202 -11.95 12.87 -8.10
C TYR A 202 -13.14 13.45 -8.87
N LEU A 203 -13.51 12.84 -10.01
CA LEU A 203 -14.68 13.29 -10.77
C LEU A 203 -15.97 13.24 -9.95
N ALA A 204 -16.14 12.24 -9.08
CA ALA A 204 -17.28 12.16 -8.17
C ALA A 204 -17.28 13.31 -7.15
N ILE A 205 -16.16 13.57 -6.47
CA ILE A 205 -16.04 14.65 -5.48
C ILE A 205 -16.30 16.03 -6.10
N ARG A 206 -15.81 16.28 -7.33
CA ARG A 206 -16.02 17.54 -8.05
C ARG A 206 -17.48 17.86 -8.36
N THR A 207 -18.38 16.88 -8.31
CA THR A 207 -19.82 17.15 -8.51
C THR A 207 -20.44 17.91 -7.33
N ASP A 208 -19.78 17.94 -6.17
CA ASP A 208 -20.18 18.74 -5.00
C ASP A 208 -19.12 19.84 -4.74
N PRO A 209 -19.42 21.12 -5.01
CA PRO A 209 -18.47 22.23 -4.81
C PRO A 209 -17.99 22.40 -3.36
N GLN A 210 -18.74 21.94 -2.36
CA GLN A 210 -18.32 22.03 -0.96
C GLN A 210 -17.25 21.00 -0.63
N LEU A 211 -17.36 19.81 -1.22
CA LEU A 211 -16.35 18.77 -1.10
C LEU A 211 -15.11 19.08 -1.95
N GLU A 212 -15.29 19.57 -3.19
CA GLU A 212 -14.18 19.99 -4.06
C GLU A 212 -13.27 21.02 -3.37
N ASN A 213 -13.86 22.01 -2.70
CA ASN A 213 -13.12 23.04 -1.96
C ASN A 213 -12.55 22.56 -0.60
N ARG A 214 -12.69 21.28 -0.24
CA ARG A 214 -12.21 20.74 1.05
C ARG A 214 -11.21 19.60 0.87
N PHE A 215 -11.42 18.77 -0.16
CA PHE A 215 -10.53 17.66 -0.52
C PHE A 215 -9.42 18.14 -1.45
N HIS A 216 -8.20 18.26 -0.90
CA HIS A 216 -7.02 18.62 -1.69
C HIS A 216 -6.53 17.38 -2.44
N PRO A 217 -6.43 17.41 -3.78
CA PRO A 217 -5.96 16.27 -4.55
C PRO A 217 -4.44 16.14 -4.44
N MET A 218 -3.97 14.92 -4.20
CA MET A 218 -2.56 14.53 -4.29
C MET A 218 -2.45 13.31 -5.21
N THR A 219 -1.62 13.38 -6.25
CA THR A 219 -1.56 12.34 -7.27
C THR A 219 -0.29 11.50 -7.14
N LEU A 220 -0.46 10.18 -7.27
CA LEU A 220 0.60 9.20 -7.46
C LEU A 220 0.66 8.85 -8.95
N PRO A 221 1.57 9.48 -9.72
CA PRO A 221 1.72 9.19 -11.13
C PRO A 221 2.20 7.75 -11.35
N VAL A 222 2.05 7.26 -12.58
CA VAL A 222 2.76 6.06 -13.02
C VAL A 222 4.26 6.34 -13.05
N TRP A 223 5.04 5.30 -12.80
CA TRP A 223 6.49 5.35 -12.82
C TRP A 223 7.01 5.47 -14.25
N THR A 224 7.89 6.43 -14.46
CA THR A 224 8.65 6.62 -15.70
C THR A 224 10.14 6.53 -15.39
N ASN A 225 10.98 6.37 -16.43
CA ASN A 225 12.42 6.19 -16.26
C ASN A 225 13.09 7.47 -15.73
N THR A 226 13.09 7.62 -14.41
CA THR A 226 13.64 8.76 -13.68
C THR A 226 14.63 8.28 -12.61
N ALA A 227 15.35 9.21 -11.99
CA ALA A 227 16.21 8.90 -10.85
C ALA A 227 15.42 8.26 -9.69
N ASP A 228 14.18 8.70 -9.45
CA ASP A 228 13.30 8.14 -8.43
C ASP A 228 12.94 6.68 -8.75
N ALA A 229 12.66 6.34 -10.01
CA ALA A 229 12.39 4.96 -10.41
C ALA A 229 13.60 4.05 -10.21
N ARG A 230 14.80 4.55 -10.48
CA ARG A 230 16.04 3.79 -10.21
C ARG A 230 16.27 3.60 -8.71
N SER A 231 15.95 4.62 -7.89
CA SER A 231 15.99 4.52 -6.43
C SER A 231 14.97 3.52 -5.89
N LEU A 232 13.78 3.46 -6.49
CA LEU A 232 12.77 2.44 -6.22
C LEU A 232 13.31 1.04 -6.53
N LEU A 233 13.87 0.84 -7.73
CA LEU A 233 14.46 -0.44 -8.13
C LEU A 233 15.62 -0.86 -7.21
N ALA A 234 16.50 0.06 -6.83
CA ALA A 234 17.54 -0.18 -5.84
C ALA A 234 16.97 -0.61 -4.48
N SER A 235 15.83 -0.02 -4.08
CA SER A 235 15.15 -0.42 -2.85
C SER A 235 14.60 -1.85 -2.93
N PHE A 236 14.15 -2.29 -4.11
CA PHE A 236 13.75 -3.70 -4.31
C PHE A 236 14.95 -4.64 -4.27
N THR A 237 16.03 -4.35 -5.00
CA THR A 237 17.21 -5.23 -5.08
C THR A 237 17.86 -5.45 -3.72
N THR A 238 17.89 -4.42 -2.86
CA THR A 238 18.41 -4.50 -1.49
C THR A 238 17.47 -5.23 -0.52
N SER A 239 16.20 -5.44 -0.89
CA SER A 239 15.16 -6.03 -0.02
C SER A 239 14.93 -7.52 -0.24
N PHE A 240 15.36 -8.08 -1.38
CA PHE A 240 15.28 -9.50 -1.64
C PHE A 240 16.51 -10.21 -1.05
N PRO A 241 16.34 -11.32 -0.31
CA PRO A 241 17.45 -12.05 0.29
C PRO A 241 18.18 -12.90 -0.78
N LEU A 242 18.75 -12.25 -1.80
CA LEU A 242 19.52 -12.85 -2.89
C LEU A 242 21.02 -12.77 -2.59
N ARG A 243 21.74 -13.89 -2.73
CA ARG A 243 23.15 -13.98 -2.31
C ARG A 243 24.10 -13.18 -3.21
N LYS A 244 23.70 -12.89 -4.46
CA LYS A 244 24.48 -12.08 -5.41
C LYS A 244 23.79 -10.74 -5.72
N PRO A 245 24.55 -9.68 -6.05
CA PRO A 245 23.99 -8.38 -6.39
C PRO A 245 23.19 -8.43 -7.69
N SER A 246 22.06 -7.70 -7.70
CA SER A 246 21.21 -7.53 -8.88
C SER A 246 21.36 -6.12 -9.44
N HIS A 247 21.80 -5.99 -10.69
CA HIS A 247 22.08 -4.70 -11.33
C HIS A 247 20.89 -4.18 -12.14
N LEU A 248 19.80 -3.81 -11.44
CA LEU A 248 18.55 -3.38 -12.08
C LEU A 248 18.44 -1.87 -12.34
N THR A 249 19.43 -1.09 -11.91
CA THR A 249 19.37 0.38 -11.89
C THR A 249 19.91 1.05 -13.15
N SER A 250 20.33 0.28 -14.17
CA SER A 250 20.75 0.85 -15.45
C SER A 250 19.55 1.52 -16.14
N PRO A 251 19.77 2.58 -16.96
CA PRO A 251 18.71 3.21 -17.72
C PRO A 251 17.93 2.22 -18.59
N GLU A 252 18.60 1.32 -19.30
CA GLU A 252 17.95 0.35 -20.19
C GLU A 252 17.14 -0.68 -19.41
N MET A 253 17.69 -1.20 -18.31
CA MET A 253 16.99 -2.18 -17.47
C MET A 253 15.78 -1.54 -16.77
N THR A 254 15.91 -0.29 -16.33
CA THR A 254 14.80 0.47 -15.75
C THR A 254 13.68 0.63 -16.76
N ASP A 255 14.01 1.02 -17.99
CA ASP A 255 13.04 1.18 -19.07
C ASP A 255 12.32 -0.14 -19.41
N TYR A 256 13.10 -1.21 -19.51
CA TYR A 256 12.60 -2.56 -19.75
C TYR A 256 11.61 -3.02 -18.68
N LEU A 257 11.96 -2.86 -17.40
CA LEU A 257 11.11 -3.26 -16.27
C LEU A 257 9.83 -2.42 -16.21
N LEU A 258 9.93 -1.10 -16.35
CA LEU A 258 8.78 -0.20 -16.32
C LEU A 258 7.84 -0.44 -17.51
N THR A 259 8.38 -0.73 -18.69
CA THR A 259 7.57 -1.08 -19.86
C THR A 259 6.80 -2.39 -19.62
N ARG A 260 7.47 -3.42 -19.08
CA ARG A 260 6.82 -4.71 -18.74
C ARG A 260 5.80 -4.60 -17.62
N SER A 261 5.95 -3.65 -16.69
CA SER A 261 5.03 -3.42 -15.58
C SER A 261 4.01 -2.30 -15.83
N GLU A 262 3.99 -1.74 -17.04
CA GLU A 262 3.16 -0.60 -17.44
C GLU A 262 3.27 0.60 -16.48
N GLY A 263 4.46 0.77 -15.87
CA GLY A 263 4.76 1.83 -14.91
C GLY A 263 4.00 1.75 -13.57
N THR A 264 3.28 0.68 -13.26
CA THR A 264 2.62 0.54 -11.94
C THR A 264 3.52 -0.17 -10.93
N ILE A 265 3.58 0.33 -9.69
CA ILE A 265 4.44 -0.27 -8.66
C ILE A 265 4.01 -1.69 -8.29
N GLY A 266 2.71 -2.01 -8.35
CA GLY A 266 2.21 -3.33 -8.00
C GLY A 266 2.54 -4.40 -9.04
N GLU A 267 2.44 -4.09 -10.33
CA GLU A 267 2.93 -5.00 -11.38
C GLU A 267 4.46 -5.12 -11.34
N LEU A 268 5.16 -4.02 -11.04
CA LEU A 268 6.62 -4.06 -10.86
C LEU A 268 7.00 -4.96 -9.69
N THR A 269 6.30 -4.86 -8.55
CA THR A 269 6.47 -5.73 -7.40
C THR A 269 6.21 -7.19 -7.77
N THR A 270 5.15 -7.46 -8.53
CA THR A 270 4.79 -8.81 -8.99
C THR A 270 5.89 -9.40 -9.88
N LEU A 271 6.37 -8.65 -10.88
CA LEU A 271 7.46 -9.04 -11.76
C LEU A 271 8.75 -9.32 -10.99
N LEU A 272 9.16 -8.39 -10.12
CA LEU A 272 10.41 -8.51 -9.36
C LEU A 272 10.35 -9.64 -8.33
N THR A 273 9.20 -9.86 -7.71
CA THR A 273 8.99 -10.99 -6.79
C THR A 273 9.10 -12.32 -7.54
N ALA A 274 8.44 -12.46 -8.69
CA ALA A 274 8.54 -13.66 -9.52
C ALA A 274 9.98 -13.89 -10.02
N ALA A 275 10.68 -12.83 -10.38
CA ALA A 275 12.08 -12.90 -10.80
C ALA A 275 13.01 -13.29 -9.65
N ALA A 276 12.81 -12.76 -8.44
CA ALA A 276 13.57 -13.13 -7.25
C ALA A 276 13.35 -14.61 -6.89
N VAL A 277 12.11 -15.12 -6.99
CA VAL A 277 11.83 -16.55 -6.81
C VAL A 277 12.56 -17.39 -7.86
N THR A 278 12.48 -16.99 -9.13
CA THR A 278 13.17 -17.69 -10.23
C THR A 278 14.70 -17.70 -10.04
N ALA A 279 15.27 -16.64 -9.48
CA ALA A 279 16.70 -16.54 -9.18
C ALA A 279 17.12 -17.52 -8.06
N VAL A 280 16.26 -17.74 -7.06
CA VAL A 280 16.49 -18.73 -6.00
C VAL A 280 16.32 -20.14 -6.55
N ASP A 281 15.19 -20.44 -7.21
CA ASP A 281 14.89 -21.78 -7.75
C ASP A 281 15.94 -22.28 -8.75
N SER A 282 16.54 -21.36 -9.53
CA SER A 282 17.59 -21.71 -10.50
C SER A 282 19.02 -21.67 -9.95
N GLY A 283 19.22 -21.24 -8.70
CA GLY A 283 20.54 -21.07 -8.09
C GLY A 283 21.37 -19.91 -8.68
N GLU A 284 20.83 -19.10 -9.59
CA GLU A 284 21.53 -17.92 -10.12
C GLU A 284 21.83 -16.89 -9.02
N GLU A 285 20.95 -16.78 -8.02
CA GLU A 285 21.10 -15.93 -6.83
C GLU A 285 21.17 -14.42 -7.11
N ALA A 286 20.80 -13.99 -8.32
CA ALA A 286 20.66 -12.58 -8.73
C ALA A 286 19.56 -12.45 -9.80
N ILE A 287 18.90 -11.28 -9.86
CA ILE A 287 17.98 -10.94 -10.95
C ILE A 287 18.81 -10.42 -12.12
N THR A 288 19.09 -11.32 -13.07
CA THR A 288 19.77 -11.03 -14.33
C THR A 288 18.77 -10.90 -15.48
N SER A 289 19.21 -10.42 -16.64
CA SER A 289 18.38 -10.45 -17.87
C SER A 289 17.92 -11.87 -18.21
N SER A 290 18.78 -12.88 -18.00
CA SER A 290 18.45 -14.30 -18.18
C SER A 290 17.30 -14.74 -17.27
N VAL A 291 17.36 -14.40 -15.98
CA VAL A 291 16.27 -14.67 -15.02
C VAL A 291 14.99 -13.99 -15.48
N LEU A 292 15.03 -12.70 -15.81
CA LEU A 292 13.85 -11.94 -16.23
C LEU A 292 13.17 -12.52 -17.48
N THR A 293 13.92 -13.10 -18.42
CA THR A 293 13.37 -13.78 -19.59
C THR A 293 12.65 -15.07 -19.21
N ARG A 294 13.17 -15.83 -18.23
CA ARG A 294 12.59 -17.10 -17.75
C ARG A 294 11.47 -16.90 -16.72
N THR A 295 11.38 -15.72 -16.11
CA THR A 295 10.36 -15.40 -15.13
C THR A 295 8.95 -15.58 -15.71
N PRO A 296 8.08 -16.39 -15.09
CA PRO A 296 6.69 -16.56 -15.52
C PRO A 296 5.86 -15.33 -15.15
N TYR A 297 6.02 -14.25 -15.90
CA TYR A 297 5.28 -13.01 -15.73
C TYR A 297 4.74 -12.52 -17.08
N VAL A 298 3.46 -12.17 -17.08
CA VAL A 298 2.77 -11.58 -18.21
C VAL A 298 2.18 -10.25 -17.74
N GLY A 299 2.54 -9.16 -18.41
CA GLY A 299 2.04 -7.82 -18.07
C GLY A 299 0.53 -7.67 -18.31
N PRO A 300 -0.13 -6.65 -17.72
CA PRO A 300 -1.58 -6.50 -17.75
C PRO A 300 -2.21 -6.54 -19.15
N THR A 301 -1.66 -5.77 -20.09
CA THR A 301 -2.17 -5.68 -21.47
C THR A 301 -2.07 -7.01 -22.20
N GLU A 302 -0.93 -7.71 -22.05
CA GLU A 302 -0.72 -9.00 -22.70
C GLU A 302 -1.60 -10.10 -22.06
N ARG A 303 -1.75 -10.08 -20.73
CA ARG A 303 -2.63 -10.99 -19.99
C ARG A 303 -4.07 -10.85 -20.47
N ARG A 304 -4.54 -9.61 -20.65
CA ARG A 304 -5.86 -9.31 -21.21
C ARG A 304 -6.02 -9.85 -22.63
N ARG A 305 -5.05 -9.61 -23.51
CA ARG A 305 -5.08 -10.11 -24.90
C ARG A 305 -5.10 -11.63 -24.99
N GLN A 306 -4.30 -12.31 -24.18
CA GLN A 306 -4.29 -13.78 -24.13
C GLN A 306 -5.64 -14.33 -23.69
N PHE A 307 -6.21 -13.76 -22.62
CA PHE A 307 -7.54 -14.16 -22.13
C PHE A 307 -8.64 -13.90 -23.16
N GLU A 308 -8.65 -12.74 -23.81
CA GLU A 308 -9.61 -12.41 -24.88
C GLU A 308 -9.49 -13.37 -26.08
N ARG A 309 -8.28 -13.82 -26.44
CA ARG A 309 -8.08 -14.83 -27.49
C ARG A 309 -8.56 -16.23 -27.08
N HIS A 310 -8.50 -16.58 -25.81
CA HIS A 310 -9.00 -17.88 -25.32
C HIS A 310 -10.53 -17.95 -25.27
N LEU A 311 -11.20 -16.81 -25.23
CA LEU A 311 -12.67 -16.70 -25.21
C LEU A 311 -13.29 -16.57 -26.61
N ALA A 312 -12.48 -16.30 -27.64
CA ALA A 312 -12.89 -16.17 -29.04
C ALA A 312 -12.85 -17.52 -29.74
#